data_AF-A0A6F8UW65-F1
#
_entry.id   AF-A0A6F8UW65-F1
#
_cell.length_a   1.000
_cell.length_b   1.000
_cell.length_c   1.000
_cell.angle_alpha   90.00
_cell.angle_beta   90.00
_cell.angle_gamma   90.00
#
_symmetry.space_group_name_H-M   'P 1'
#
loop_
_entity.id
_entity.type
_entity.pdbx_description
1 polymer ?
#
loop_
_entity_poly.entity_id
_entity_poly.type
_entity_poly.pdbx_seq_one_letter_code
_entity_poly.pdbx_strand_id
1 'polypeptide(L)'
;MTMKMPNLGLGAILAAACLLAQPAAADTLKAIRDRGNIICGTSTGVAGFSTQDANGRWQGFDIDICRALAAAIFNDTEKASFVPLTSKDRLIALQTGEIDVLPRTTTWTLARNTGQGVTFTGVNYYDGQGFMVPKKLGVATASKLDGASICVAQGTTSELNLADYFRRTKMKYEVAAFGTAEDALKAYESGRCDAYTTDVSALSANLLKFRDPGDHVVLPEVISKEPLGPWVRSGDDAWFNLVRWTLFTLINAEELGVTKANVRELAETSANPEIRRFLGKDGKFGEALGVTNDWTVRIIAAVGNYGESFERNLGRSSPMKLQRGPNALWTEGGLQYSPPFR
;
A
#
# COMPACT_ATOMS: atom_id res chain seq x y z
N MET A 1 -74.37 -48.45 1.67
CA MET A 1 -74.17 -47.25 2.53
C MET A 1 -72.73 -46.81 2.34
N THR A 2 -72.52 -45.59 1.88
CA THR A 2 -71.25 -44.84 1.73
C THR A 2 -70.39 -44.93 3.03
N MET A 3 -69.06 -44.84 3.10
CA MET A 3 -68.08 -43.96 2.43
C MET A 3 -66.62 -44.32 2.83
N LYS A 4 -65.68 -44.16 1.89
CA LYS A 4 -64.27 -43.68 1.92
C LYS A 4 -63.22 -44.06 2.99
N MET A 5 -62.13 -44.66 2.48
CA MET A 5 -60.65 -44.43 2.60
C MET A 5 -59.96 -44.01 3.92
N PRO A 6 -58.74 -44.55 4.20
CA PRO A 6 -57.95 -44.26 5.41
C PRO A 6 -57.03 -43.04 5.27
N ASN A 7 -56.90 -42.26 6.35
CA ASN A 7 -55.94 -41.16 6.47
C ASN A 7 -54.61 -41.62 7.09
N LEU A 8 -53.51 -41.36 6.38
CA LEU A 8 -52.15 -41.32 6.92
C LEU A 8 -52.00 -40.07 7.82
N GLY A 9 -51.55 -40.27 9.07
CA GLY A 9 -51.18 -39.21 9.99
C GLY A 9 -49.67 -39.15 10.18
N LEU A 10 -49.09 -38.02 9.81
CA LEU A 10 -47.68 -37.65 9.73
C LEU A 10 -47.11 -37.30 11.13
N GLY A 11 -46.08 -38.02 11.60
CA GLY A 11 -45.35 -37.71 12.83
C GLY A 11 -44.15 -36.80 12.55
N ALA A 12 -44.18 -35.57 13.07
CA ALA A 12 -43.19 -34.52 12.84
C ALA A 12 -41.84 -34.80 13.54
N ILE A 13 -40.74 -34.75 12.78
CA ILE A 13 -39.37 -34.70 13.29
C ILE A 13 -39.02 -33.21 13.47
N LEU A 14 -38.89 -32.76 14.71
CA LEU A 14 -38.29 -31.46 15.04
C LEU A 14 -36.79 -31.52 14.74
N ALA A 15 -36.38 -31.01 13.58
CA ALA A 15 -34.98 -30.71 13.31
C ALA A 15 -34.61 -29.39 14.02
N ALA A 16 -33.90 -29.49 15.14
CA ALA A 16 -33.24 -28.35 15.76
C ALA A 16 -32.14 -27.85 14.82
N ALA A 17 -32.42 -26.79 14.07
CA ALA A 17 -31.42 -26.07 13.31
C ALA A 17 -30.48 -25.37 14.30
N CYS A 18 -29.31 -25.96 14.54
CA CYS A 18 -28.17 -25.22 15.05
C CYS A 18 -27.84 -24.13 14.03
N LEU A 19 -28.32 -22.91 14.27
CA LEU A 19 -27.76 -21.71 13.69
C LEU A 19 -26.30 -21.66 14.14
N LEU A 20 -25.41 -22.12 13.26
CA LEU A 20 -23.99 -21.78 13.32
C LEU A 20 -23.95 -20.25 13.22
N ALA A 21 -23.73 -19.58 14.35
CA ALA A 21 -23.36 -18.18 14.35
C ALA A 21 -22.09 -18.09 13.49
N GLN A 22 -22.23 -17.55 12.28
CA GLN A 22 -21.06 -17.15 11.52
C GLN A 22 -20.28 -16.19 12.42
N PRO A 23 -18.96 -16.33 12.56
CA PRO A 23 -18.17 -15.36 13.29
C PRO A 23 -18.54 -14.00 12.71
N ALA A 24 -19.01 -13.08 13.55
CA ALA A 24 -19.33 -11.74 13.12
C ALA A 24 -18.11 -11.22 12.37
N ALA A 25 -18.23 -11.02 11.05
CA ALA A 25 -17.22 -10.34 10.28
C ALA A 25 -16.88 -9.07 11.07
N ALA A 26 -15.62 -8.88 11.41
CA ALA A 26 -15.19 -7.67 12.09
C ALA A 26 -15.63 -6.51 11.19
N ASP A 27 -16.60 -5.71 11.61
CA ASP A 27 -17.08 -4.59 10.80
C ASP A 27 -16.10 -3.41 11.00
N THR A 28 -14.93 -3.51 10.36
CA THR A 28 -13.86 -2.51 10.52
C THR A 28 -14.36 -1.12 10.11
N LEU A 29 -15.18 -1.04 9.07
CA LEU A 29 -15.78 0.22 8.63
C LEU A 29 -16.71 0.82 9.68
N LYS A 30 -17.55 0.01 10.34
CA LYS A 30 -18.37 0.48 11.47
C LYS A 30 -17.51 0.93 12.65
N ALA A 31 -16.47 0.18 13.02
CA ALA A 31 -15.57 0.57 14.10
C ALA A 31 -14.89 1.92 13.80
N ILE A 32 -14.43 2.13 12.56
CA ILE A 32 -13.89 3.41 12.09
C ILE A 32 -14.91 4.54 12.23
N ARG A 33 -16.17 4.31 11.85
CA ARG A 33 -17.25 5.30 11.94
C ARG A 33 -17.61 5.66 13.37
N ASP A 34 -17.79 4.65 14.23
CA ASP A 34 -18.12 4.83 15.63
C ASP A 34 -17.00 5.61 16.36
N ARG A 35 -15.75 5.31 16.02
CA ARG A 35 -14.57 6.01 16.56
C ARG A 35 -14.38 7.41 15.95
N GLY A 36 -14.87 7.63 14.73
CA GLY A 36 -14.81 8.91 14.03
C GLY A 36 -13.48 9.23 13.36
N ASN A 37 -12.59 8.25 13.18
CA ASN A 37 -11.35 8.38 12.42
C ASN A 37 -10.84 7.00 11.95
N ILE A 38 -10.07 6.97 10.87
CA ILE A 38 -9.27 5.80 10.45
C ILE A 38 -7.87 5.87 11.07
N ILE A 39 -7.34 4.74 11.53
CA ILE A 39 -5.98 4.61 12.05
C ILE A 39 -5.12 3.86 11.03
N CYS A 40 -4.14 4.54 10.46
CA CYS A 40 -3.27 4.02 9.43
C CYS A 40 -1.86 3.76 9.95
N GLY A 41 -1.31 2.58 9.67
CA GLY A 41 0.10 2.30 9.91
C GLY A 41 0.98 2.97 8.86
N THR A 42 2.04 3.65 9.29
CA THR A 42 3.01 4.32 8.40
C THR A 42 4.42 3.75 8.60
N SER A 43 5.36 4.14 7.74
CA SER A 43 6.78 3.97 8.07
C SER A 43 7.21 4.99 9.12
N THR A 44 8.34 4.74 9.77
CA THR A 44 8.95 5.69 10.70
C THR A 44 9.56 6.91 10.00
N GLY A 45 9.64 6.92 8.66
CA GLY A 45 10.19 8.05 7.89
C GLY A 45 10.88 7.62 6.60
N VAL A 46 10.10 7.46 5.52
CA VAL A 46 10.61 7.24 4.16
C VAL A 46 10.19 8.41 3.28
N ALA A 47 11.15 9.24 2.89
CA ALA A 47 10.89 10.44 2.08
C ALA A 47 10.11 10.09 0.82
N GLY A 48 9.12 10.92 0.49
CA GLY A 48 8.18 10.68 -0.61
C GLY A 48 7.05 9.69 -0.30
N PHE A 49 7.23 8.72 0.60
CA PHE A 49 6.20 7.72 0.92
C PHE A 49 5.42 8.07 2.19
N SER A 50 6.12 8.27 3.30
CA SER A 50 5.53 8.63 4.58
C SER A 50 6.55 9.36 5.46
N THR A 51 6.36 10.67 5.59
CA THR A 51 7.17 11.56 6.44
C THR A 51 6.30 12.62 7.09
N GLN A 52 6.76 13.18 8.19
CA GLN A 52 6.15 14.38 8.77
C GLN A 52 6.80 15.65 8.20
N ASP A 53 6.00 16.68 7.95
CA ASP A 53 6.48 18.03 7.70
C ASP A 53 6.99 18.69 9.00
N ALA A 54 7.52 19.91 8.90
CA ALA A 54 8.03 20.66 10.06
C ALA A 54 6.97 20.95 11.14
N ASN A 55 5.68 20.85 10.80
CA ASN A 55 4.55 21.02 11.72
C ASN A 55 4.03 19.67 12.25
N GLY A 56 4.72 18.56 11.97
CA GLY A 56 4.32 17.22 12.40
C GLY A 56 3.21 16.58 11.55
N ARG A 57 2.77 17.21 10.45
CA ARG A 57 1.72 16.65 9.60
C ARG A 57 2.30 15.61 8.66
N TRP A 58 1.64 14.45 8.59
CA TRP A 58 2.04 13.39 7.68
C TRP A 58 1.79 13.77 6.22
N GLN A 59 2.74 13.41 5.35
CA GLN A 59 2.67 13.58 3.90
C GLN A 59 3.39 12.43 3.20
N GLY A 60 3.03 12.20 1.94
CA GLY A 60 3.66 11.19 1.09
C GLY A 60 2.65 10.34 0.34
N PHE A 61 3.18 9.55 -0.58
CA PHE A 61 2.41 8.71 -1.50
C PHE A 61 1.56 7.65 -0.77
N ASP A 62 2.10 7.02 0.27
CA ASP A 62 1.36 6.07 1.10
C ASP A 62 0.33 6.77 1.99
N ILE A 63 0.65 7.98 2.46
CA ILE A 63 -0.25 8.82 3.27
C ILE A 63 -1.49 9.21 2.46
N ASP A 64 -1.34 9.47 1.17
CA ASP A 64 -2.46 9.85 0.30
C ASP A 64 -3.48 8.71 0.14
N ILE A 65 -3.09 7.43 0.26
CA ILE A 65 -4.04 6.31 0.32
C ILE A 65 -4.91 6.39 1.58
N CYS A 66 -4.30 6.67 2.73
CA CYS A 66 -5.03 6.82 3.98
C CYS A 66 -5.97 8.04 3.96
N ARG A 67 -5.50 9.17 3.40
CA ARG A 67 -6.34 10.37 3.21
C ARG A 67 -7.47 10.15 2.21
N ALA A 68 -7.25 9.36 1.16
CA ALA A 68 -8.31 8.95 0.24
C ALA A 68 -9.39 8.15 0.96
N LEU A 69 -9.01 7.19 1.82
CA LEU A 69 -9.97 6.44 2.64
C LEU A 69 -10.75 7.34 3.60
N ALA A 70 -10.07 8.26 4.29
CA ALA A 70 -10.73 9.23 5.17
C ALA A 70 -11.72 10.12 4.39
N ALA A 71 -11.35 10.58 3.19
CA ALA A 71 -12.24 11.34 2.31
C ALA A 71 -13.44 10.51 1.82
N ALA A 72 -13.25 9.23 1.48
CA ALA A 72 -14.35 8.34 1.08
C ALA A 72 -15.36 8.13 2.21
N ILE A 73 -14.88 7.92 3.44
CA ILE A 73 -15.70 7.57 4.60
C ILE A 73 -16.36 8.81 5.22
N PHE A 74 -15.60 9.89 5.37
CA PHE A 74 -15.98 11.07 6.16
C PHE A 74 -16.06 12.38 5.37
N ASN A 75 -15.65 12.40 4.09
CA ASN A 75 -15.44 13.63 3.32
C ASN A 75 -14.48 14.62 3.99
N ASP A 76 -13.49 14.10 4.74
CA ASP A 76 -12.53 14.90 5.50
C ASP A 76 -11.20 14.12 5.60
N THR A 77 -10.12 14.71 5.08
CA THR A 77 -8.78 14.09 5.11
C THR A 77 -8.15 14.07 6.49
N GLU A 78 -8.60 14.95 7.39
CA GLU A 78 -8.07 15.06 8.76
C GLU A 78 -8.65 13.98 9.68
N LYS A 79 -9.62 13.19 9.19
CA LYS A 79 -10.14 11.99 9.86
C LYS A 79 -9.21 10.77 9.74
N ALA A 80 -7.96 10.99 9.36
CA ALA A 80 -6.89 10.01 9.33
C ALA A 80 -5.88 10.27 10.47
N SER A 81 -5.61 9.23 11.26
CA SER A 81 -4.56 9.20 12.27
C SER A 81 -3.48 8.20 11.87
N PHE A 82 -2.24 8.45 12.30
CA PHE A 82 -1.08 7.74 11.78
C PHE A 82 -0.25 7.16 12.92
N VAL A 83 0.10 5.87 12.81
CA VAL A 83 0.94 5.15 13.76
C VAL A 83 2.24 4.74 13.05
N PRO A 84 3.40 5.34 13.39
CA PRO A 84 4.68 4.98 12.78
C PRO A 84 5.15 3.62 13.26
N LEU A 85 5.41 2.70 12.32
CA LEU A 85 5.72 1.31 12.63
C LEU A 85 7.02 0.85 11.96
N THR A 86 7.84 0.13 12.74
CA THR A 86 9.03 -0.56 12.22
C THR A 86 8.62 -1.65 11.23
N SER A 87 9.56 -2.11 10.41
CA SER A 87 9.30 -3.21 9.47
C SER A 87 8.93 -4.52 10.16
N LYS A 88 9.39 -4.72 11.40
CA LYS A 88 9.13 -5.88 12.24
C LYS A 88 7.73 -5.86 12.83
N ASP A 89 7.27 -4.70 13.31
CA ASP A 89 6.05 -4.60 14.10
C ASP A 89 4.79 -4.34 13.27
N ARG A 90 4.95 -3.79 12.05
CA ARG A 90 3.82 -3.30 11.22
C ARG A 90 2.69 -4.30 10.96
N LEU A 91 3.02 -5.58 10.74
CA LEU A 91 2.00 -6.60 10.45
C LEU A 91 1.32 -7.07 11.74
N ILE A 92 2.04 -7.10 12.86
CA ILE A 92 1.49 -7.41 14.19
C ILE A 92 0.51 -6.31 14.63
N ALA A 93 0.85 -5.04 14.44
CA ALA A 93 -0.06 -3.92 14.70
C ALA A 93 -1.37 -4.05 13.91
N LEU A 94 -1.29 -4.46 12.63
CA LEU A 94 -2.48 -4.70 11.81
C LEU A 94 -3.30 -5.89 12.30
N GLN A 95 -2.63 -7.01 12.60
CA GLN A 95 -3.25 -8.24 13.13
C GLN A 95 -4.02 -8.00 14.43
N THR A 96 -3.42 -7.25 15.34
CA THR A 96 -3.96 -6.99 16.68
C THR A 96 -5.04 -5.91 16.71
N GLY A 97 -5.25 -5.20 15.59
CA GLY A 97 -6.25 -4.14 15.49
C GLY A 97 -5.78 -2.79 16.01
N GLU A 98 -4.49 -2.61 16.28
CA GLU A 98 -3.89 -1.30 16.63
C GLU A 98 -4.07 -0.30 15.47
N ILE A 99 -4.01 -0.79 14.23
CA ILE A 99 -4.30 -0.03 13.01
C ILE A 99 -5.39 -0.72 12.18
N ASP A 100 -6.13 0.05 11.39
CA ASP A 100 -7.18 -0.48 10.51
C ASP A 100 -6.65 -0.90 9.13
N VAL A 101 -5.61 -0.21 8.66
CA VAL A 101 -4.99 -0.42 7.35
C VAL A 101 -3.51 -0.05 7.40
N LEU A 102 -2.70 -0.74 6.60
CA LEU A 102 -1.27 -0.49 6.48
C LEU A 102 -0.93 -0.08 5.03
N PRO A 103 -1.20 1.18 4.62
CA PRO A 103 -0.66 1.73 3.39
C PRO A 103 0.80 2.15 3.67
N ARG A 104 1.72 1.26 3.36
CA ARG A 104 3.16 1.42 3.66
C ARG A 104 3.95 0.60 2.65
N THR A 105 5.18 1.01 2.34
CA THR A 105 6.24 0.24 1.64
C THR A 105 6.41 -1.20 2.20
N THR A 106 5.49 -2.08 1.82
CA THR A 106 5.32 -3.43 2.37
C THR A 106 4.96 -4.38 1.24
N THR A 107 5.96 -5.14 0.82
CA THR A 107 5.87 -6.07 -0.31
C THR A 107 4.80 -7.14 -0.15
N TRP A 108 4.00 -7.35 -1.21
CA TRP A 108 3.16 -8.52 -1.35
C TRP A 108 3.98 -9.79 -1.59
N THR A 109 3.96 -10.69 -0.61
CA THR A 109 4.59 -12.00 -0.71
C THR A 109 3.61 -13.09 -0.30
N LEU A 110 3.83 -14.31 -0.81
CA LEU A 110 3.04 -15.48 -0.44
C LEU A 110 3.04 -15.69 1.08
N ALA A 111 4.22 -15.69 1.71
CA ALA A 111 4.37 -15.95 3.14
C ALA A 111 3.63 -14.93 4.02
N ARG A 112 3.62 -13.64 3.64
CA ARG A 112 2.84 -12.61 4.37
C ARG A 112 1.34 -12.84 4.20
N ASN A 113 0.90 -13.12 2.98
CA ASN A 113 -0.51 -13.24 2.63
C ASN A 113 -1.17 -14.53 3.15
N THR A 114 -0.40 -15.61 3.37
CA THR A 114 -0.94 -16.87 3.91
C THR A 114 -0.70 -17.06 5.41
N GLY A 115 0.36 -16.47 5.97
CA GLY A 115 0.84 -16.83 7.30
C GLY A 115 0.39 -15.92 8.44
N GLN A 116 -0.24 -14.78 8.16
CA GLN A 116 -0.33 -13.69 9.12
C GLN A 116 -1.74 -13.13 9.31
N GLY A 117 -2.81 -13.80 8.87
CA GLY A 117 -4.18 -13.30 9.08
C GLY A 117 -4.42 -11.89 8.52
N VAL A 118 -3.59 -11.46 7.56
CA VAL A 118 -3.67 -10.20 6.83
C VAL A 118 -3.65 -10.51 5.35
N THR A 119 -4.25 -9.61 4.57
CA THR A 119 -4.35 -9.77 3.12
C THR A 119 -4.02 -8.47 2.40
N PHE A 120 -3.47 -8.61 1.20
CA PHE A 120 -3.01 -7.52 0.36
C PHE A 120 -4.12 -7.02 -0.57
N THR A 121 -4.36 -5.70 -0.58
CA THR A 121 -5.50 -5.14 -1.31
C THR A 121 -5.16 -4.80 -2.75
N GLY A 122 -3.94 -4.35 -3.06
CA GLY A 122 -3.51 -4.01 -4.40
C GLY A 122 -2.17 -3.27 -4.41
N VAL A 123 -1.51 -3.22 -5.57
CA VAL A 123 -0.17 -2.64 -5.71
C VAL A 123 -0.28 -1.14 -5.97
N ASN A 124 0.11 -0.29 -5.03
CA ASN A 124 0.20 1.16 -5.28
C ASN A 124 1.55 1.56 -5.86
N TYR A 125 2.59 0.77 -5.64
CA TYR A 125 3.93 1.04 -6.15
C TYR A 125 4.71 -0.25 -6.44
N TYR A 126 5.11 -0.47 -7.68
CA TYR A 126 6.02 -1.53 -8.10
C TYR A 126 7.46 -1.08 -7.92
N ASP A 127 8.22 -1.82 -7.11
CA ASP A 127 9.64 -1.58 -6.87
C ASP A 127 10.46 -2.88 -7.04
N GLY A 128 11.76 -2.77 -6.75
CA GLY A 128 12.63 -3.91 -6.52
C GLY A 128 13.77 -3.52 -5.58
N GLN A 129 14.43 -4.52 -5.00
CA GLN A 129 15.57 -4.28 -4.12
C GLN A 129 16.84 -3.97 -4.91
N GLY A 130 17.60 -2.98 -4.44
CA GLY A 130 18.92 -2.64 -4.98
C GLY A 130 19.97 -2.48 -3.88
N PHE A 131 21.08 -1.86 -4.26
CA PHE A 131 22.21 -1.56 -3.37
C PHE A 131 22.64 -0.11 -3.52
N MET A 132 23.06 0.50 -2.43
CA MET A 132 23.69 1.81 -2.40
C MET A 132 25.07 1.70 -1.77
N VAL A 133 26.06 2.34 -2.40
CA VAL A 133 27.46 2.34 -1.99
C VAL A 133 28.03 3.74 -2.03
N PRO A 134 29.05 4.06 -1.21
CA PRO A 134 29.75 5.32 -1.37
C PRO A 134 30.59 5.24 -2.66
N LYS A 135 30.63 6.32 -3.45
CA LYS A 135 31.38 6.38 -4.72
C LYS A 135 32.87 6.08 -4.54
N LYS A 136 33.44 6.41 -3.38
CA LYS A 136 34.83 6.10 -3.02
C LYS A 136 35.15 4.60 -3.03
N LEU A 137 34.15 3.73 -2.91
CA LEU A 137 34.30 2.28 -3.02
C LEU A 137 34.70 1.87 -4.46
N GLY A 138 34.45 2.72 -5.46
CA GLY A 138 34.90 2.51 -6.84
C GLY A 138 34.16 1.38 -7.58
N VAL A 139 33.04 0.89 -7.05
CA VAL A 139 32.23 -0.16 -7.68
C VAL A 139 31.04 0.43 -8.43
N ALA A 140 30.75 -0.12 -9.60
CA ALA A 140 29.65 0.32 -10.48
C ALA A 140 28.53 -0.71 -10.61
N THR A 141 28.73 -1.93 -10.12
CA THR A 141 27.81 -3.06 -10.27
C THR A 141 27.76 -3.89 -8.99
N ALA A 142 26.59 -4.42 -8.63
CA ALA A 142 26.40 -5.26 -7.45
C ALA A 142 27.22 -6.56 -7.49
N SER A 143 27.62 -7.01 -8.68
CA SER A 143 28.55 -8.14 -8.89
C SER A 143 29.98 -7.89 -8.36
N LYS A 144 30.30 -6.65 -7.97
CA LYS A 144 31.58 -6.27 -7.37
C LYS A 144 31.52 -6.17 -5.84
N LEU A 145 30.43 -6.61 -5.22
CA LEU A 145 30.26 -6.63 -3.77
C LEU A 145 30.74 -7.93 -3.10
N ASP A 146 31.55 -8.75 -3.78
CA ASP A 146 32.12 -9.96 -3.18
C ASP A 146 33.01 -9.62 -1.98
N GLY A 147 32.69 -10.19 -0.82
CA GLY A 147 33.33 -9.94 0.46
C GLY A 147 32.87 -8.67 1.19
N ALA A 148 31.92 -7.91 0.64
CA ALA A 148 31.46 -6.66 1.24
C ALA A 148 30.62 -6.88 2.52
N SER A 149 30.70 -5.91 3.43
CA SER A 149 29.78 -5.76 4.56
C SER A 149 28.53 -4.98 4.15
N ILE A 150 27.34 -5.50 4.45
CA ILE A 150 26.07 -4.98 3.91
C ILE A 150 25.07 -4.73 5.04
N CYS A 151 24.72 -3.46 5.22
CA CYS A 151 23.71 -3.01 6.16
C CYS A 151 22.30 -3.27 5.62
N VAL A 152 21.46 -3.89 6.44
CA VAL A 152 20.05 -4.20 6.12
C VAL A 152 19.17 -4.12 7.37
N ALA A 153 17.89 -3.79 7.19
CA ALA A 153 16.93 -3.78 8.29
C ALA A 153 16.30 -5.17 8.47
N GLN A 154 16.14 -5.60 9.73
CA GLN A 154 15.50 -6.86 10.10
C GLN A 154 14.01 -6.90 9.75
N GLY A 155 13.49 -8.12 9.50
CA GLY A 155 12.06 -8.32 9.24
C GLY A 155 11.61 -7.79 7.87
N THR A 156 12.55 -7.69 6.93
CA THR A 156 12.33 -7.22 5.57
C THR A 156 12.45 -8.37 4.56
N THR A 157 11.84 -8.19 3.38
CA THR A 157 12.15 -9.04 2.22
C THR A 157 13.61 -8.86 1.81
N SER A 158 14.14 -7.65 1.97
CA SER A 158 15.51 -7.29 1.61
C SER A 158 16.57 -8.16 2.29
N GLU A 159 16.39 -8.48 3.58
CA GLU A 159 17.28 -9.37 4.33
C GLU A 159 17.33 -10.78 3.73
N LEU A 160 16.19 -11.35 3.37
CA LEU A 160 16.09 -12.70 2.79
C LEU A 160 16.63 -12.75 1.35
N ASN A 161 16.21 -11.79 0.54
CA ASN A 161 16.65 -11.66 -0.85
C ASN A 161 18.15 -11.40 -0.96
N LEU A 162 18.74 -10.67 0.00
CA LEU A 162 20.18 -10.45 0.08
C LEU A 162 20.91 -11.79 0.20
N ALA A 163 20.48 -12.64 1.13
CA ALA A 163 21.05 -13.96 1.30
C ALA A 163 20.92 -14.82 0.04
N ASP A 164 19.76 -14.78 -0.62
CA ASP A 164 19.53 -15.52 -1.87
C ASP A 164 20.36 -14.99 -3.04
N TYR A 165 20.55 -13.66 -3.14
CA TYR A 165 21.38 -13.03 -4.17
C TYR A 165 22.84 -13.46 -4.04
N PHE A 166 23.43 -13.37 -2.85
CA PHE A 166 24.83 -13.76 -2.65
C PHE A 166 25.05 -15.26 -2.79
N ARG A 167 24.08 -16.08 -2.35
CA ARG A 167 24.12 -17.53 -2.58
C ARG A 167 24.09 -17.90 -4.06
N ARG A 168 23.16 -17.31 -4.85
CA ARG A 168 23.03 -17.65 -6.28
C ARG A 168 24.19 -17.15 -7.13
N THR A 169 24.82 -16.04 -6.74
CA THR A 169 25.99 -15.47 -7.44
C THR A 169 27.31 -16.04 -6.94
N LYS A 170 27.30 -16.88 -5.89
CA LYS A 170 28.48 -17.48 -5.25
C LYS A 170 29.46 -16.44 -4.68
N MET A 171 28.94 -15.26 -4.31
CA MET A 171 29.71 -14.22 -3.63
C MET A 171 29.63 -14.42 -2.11
N LYS A 172 30.71 -14.09 -1.41
CA LYS A 172 30.74 -13.95 0.05
C LYS A 172 30.27 -12.55 0.43
N TYR A 173 29.75 -12.41 1.64
CA TYR A 173 29.38 -11.12 2.22
C TYR A 173 29.25 -11.24 3.73
N GLU A 174 29.31 -10.11 4.42
CA GLU A 174 28.97 -10.01 5.83
C GLU A 174 27.65 -9.24 5.98
N VAL A 175 26.66 -9.87 6.60
CA VAL A 175 25.38 -9.20 6.89
C VAL A 175 25.45 -8.44 8.21
N ALA A 176 25.12 -7.15 8.15
CA ALA A 176 24.90 -6.32 9.33
C ALA A 176 23.41 -5.98 9.42
N ALA A 177 22.68 -6.76 10.21
CA ALA A 177 21.24 -6.60 10.39
C ALA A 177 20.92 -5.68 11.58
N PHE A 178 20.05 -4.69 11.36
CA PHE A 178 19.65 -3.71 12.38
C PHE A 178 18.15 -3.74 12.63
N GLY A 179 17.74 -3.37 13.86
CA GLY A 179 16.32 -3.36 14.24
C GLY A 179 15.46 -2.36 13.46
N THR A 180 16.07 -1.26 12.98
CA THR A 180 15.37 -0.23 12.20
C THR A 180 16.13 0.11 10.91
N ALA A 181 15.39 0.63 9.92
CA ALA A 181 15.99 1.12 8.68
C ALA A 181 16.88 2.37 8.92
N GLU A 182 16.54 3.19 9.92
CA GLU A 182 17.32 4.36 10.27
C GLU A 182 18.67 3.99 10.89
N ASP A 183 18.71 2.98 11.76
CA ASP A 183 19.98 2.50 12.35
C ASP A 183 20.87 1.85 11.29
N ALA A 184 20.29 1.07 10.37
CA ALA A 184 21.03 0.50 9.24
C ALA A 184 21.60 1.60 8.32
N LEU A 185 20.83 2.66 8.05
CA LEU A 185 21.28 3.79 7.25
C LEU A 185 22.40 4.57 7.94
N LYS A 186 22.28 4.86 9.24
CA LYS A 186 23.32 5.52 10.04
C LYS A 186 24.61 4.70 10.10
N ALA A 187 24.49 3.38 10.26
CA ALA A 187 25.64 2.48 10.26
C ALA A 187 26.37 2.52 8.91
N TYR A 188 25.63 2.49 7.81
CA TYR A 188 26.19 2.69 6.48
C TYR A 188 26.88 4.06 6.32
N GLU A 189 26.22 5.15 6.71
CA GLU A 189 26.75 6.52 6.61
C GLU A 189 28.03 6.70 7.44
N SER A 190 28.11 6.05 8.61
CA SER A 190 29.30 6.04 9.45
C SER A 190 30.47 5.18 8.90
N GLY A 191 30.27 4.46 7.80
CA GLY A 191 31.26 3.57 7.20
C GLY A 191 31.40 2.21 7.88
N ARG A 192 30.43 1.80 8.72
CA ARG A 192 30.40 0.47 9.34
C ARG A 192 30.07 -0.65 8.34
N CYS A 193 29.40 -0.30 7.23
CA CYS A 193 29.11 -1.19 6.12
C CYS A 193 29.61 -0.59 4.81
N ASP A 194 30.09 -1.43 3.91
CA ASP A 194 30.48 -1.03 2.55
C ASP A 194 29.27 -0.68 1.68
N ALA A 195 28.13 -1.34 1.92
CA ALA A 195 26.89 -1.12 1.20
C ALA A 195 25.66 -1.09 2.11
N TYR A 196 24.59 -0.48 1.61
CA TYR A 196 23.25 -0.50 2.20
C TYR A 196 22.25 -1.06 1.18
N THR A 197 21.34 -1.92 1.62
CA THR A 197 20.33 -2.53 0.73
C THR A 197 18.91 -2.36 1.25
N THR A 198 18.02 -1.99 0.34
CA THR A 198 16.55 -1.90 0.49
C THR A 198 15.95 -1.70 -0.91
N ASP A 199 14.64 -1.51 -1.00
CA ASP A 199 13.94 -1.14 -2.23
C ASP A 199 14.54 0.13 -2.87
N VAL A 200 14.64 0.18 -4.21
CA VAL A 200 15.33 1.27 -4.93
C VAL A 200 14.70 2.63 -4.66
N SER A 201 13.39 2.72 -4.55
CA SER A 201 12.73 3.98 -4.18
C SER A 201 13.15 4.47 -2.79
N ALA A 202 13.33 3.56 -1.83
CA ALA A 202 13.81 3.89 -0.50
C ALA A 202 15.31 4.25 -0.49
N LEU A 203 16.12 3.64 -1.36
CA LEU A 203 17.51 4.06 -1.57
C LEU A 203 17.59 5.49 -2.10
N SER A 204 16.79 5.82 -3.11
CA SER A 204 16.68 7.18 -3.65
C SER A 204 16.18 8.17 -2.60
N ALA A 205 15.23 7.77 -1.75
CA ALA A 205 14.73 8.58 -0.64
C ALA A 205 15.82 8.87 0.40
N ASN A 206 16.65 7.88 0.70
CA ASN A 206 17.72 8.01 1.68
C ASN A 206 18.88 8.87 1.19
N LEU A 207 19.16 8.93 -0.12
CA LEU A 207 20.13 9.88 -0.67
C LEU A 207 19.81 11.32 -0.27
N LEU A 208 18.53 11.69 -0.22
CA LEU A 208 18.09 13.04 0.15
C LEU A 208 18.34 13.38 1.63
N LYS A 209 18.64 12.39 2.47
CA LYS A 209 18.91 12.58 3.89
C LYS A 209 20.39 12.82 4.18
N PHE A 210 21.28 12.44 3.26
CA PHE A 210 22.71 12.63 3.45
C PHE A 210 23.10 14.09 3.26
N ARG A 211 24.13 14.52 4.00
CA ARG A 211 24.71 15.86 3.84
C ARG A 211 25.29 16.05 2.43
N ASP A 212 25.93 15.00 1.91
CA ASP A 212 26.63 14.99 0.63
C ASP A 212 26.06 13.87 -0.28
N PRO A 213 24.82 14.00 -0.82
CA PRO A 213 24.18 12.93 -1.60
C PRO A 213 25.00 12.49 -2.83
N GLY A 214 25.79 13.42 -3.37
CA GLY A 214 26.67 13.19 -4.50
C GLY A 214 27.80 12.20 -4.24
N ASP A 215 28.10 11.87 -2.99
CA ASP A 215 29.13 10.90 -2.60
C ASP A 215 28.63 9.45 -2.59
N HIS A 216 27.34 9.24 -2.87
CA HIS A 216 26.70 7.94 -2.86
C HIS A 216 26.12 7.62 -4.24
N VAL A 217 25.99 6.34 -4.54
CA VAL A 217 25.40 5.87 -5.80
C VAL A 217 24.54 4.64 -5.54
N VAL A 218 23.34 4.63 -6.12
CA VAL A 218 22.50 3.43 -6.21
C VAL A 218 22.98 2.64 -7.42
N LEU A 219 23.35 1.39 -7.20
CA LEU A 219 23.82 0.48 -8.24
C LEU A 219 22.66 0.07 -9.17
N PRO A 220 22.94 -0.21 -10.45
CA PRO A 220 21.88 -0.43 -11.45
C PRO A 220 21.12 -1.75 -11.28
N GLU A 221 21.66 -2.73 -10.56
CA GLU A 221 21.03 -4.03 -10.40
C GLU A 221 19.80 -3.99 -9.49
N VAL A 222 18.70 -4.54 -10.00
CA VAL A 222 17.49 -4.84 -9.23
C VAL A 222 17.42 -6.35 -9.02
N ILE A 223 17.48 -6.81 -7.77
CA ILE A 223 17.69 -8.23 -7.44
C ILE A 223 16.42 -9.00 -7.04
N SER A 224 15.29 -8.29 -6.88
CA SER A 224 14.01 -8.84 -6.44
C SER A 224 12.81 -8.10 -7.07
N LYS A 225 11.61 -8.66 -6.87
CA LYS A 225 10.33 -8.00 -7.19
C LYS A 225 9.69 -7.55 -5.88
N GLU A 226 9.42 -6.26 -5.75
CA GLU A 226 8.85 -5.68 -4.53
C GLU A 226 7.56 -4.90 -4.84
N PRO A 227 6.43 -5.58 -5.15
CA PRO A 227 5.13 -4.92 -5.28
C PRO A 227 4.64 -4.43 -3.91
N LEU A 228 4.59 -3.12 -3.71
CA LEU A 228 4.21 -2.45 -2.47
C LEU A 228 2.73 -2.04 -2.51
N GLY A 229 2.08 -2.00 -1.35
CA GLY A 229 0.69 -1.58 -1.29
C GLY A 229 0.01 -1.81 0.05
N PRO A 230 -1.28 -1.47 0.14
CA PRO A 230 -2.01 -1.52 1.38
C PRO A 230 -2.32 -2.95 1.82
N TRP A 231 -2.25 -3.17 3.13
CA TRP A 231 -2.67 -4.41 3.77
C TRP A 231 -3.82 -4.14 4.72
N VAL A 232 -4.71 -5.12 4.84
CA VAL A 232 -5.80 -5.16 5.81
C VAL A 232 -5.82 -6.51 6.53
N ARG A 233 -6.59 -6.64 7.61
CA ARG A 233 -6.86 -7.94 8.23
C ARG A 233 -7.67 -8.82 7.28
N SER A 234 -7.39 -10.12 7.30
CA SER A 234 -8.21 -11.11 6.59
C SER A 234 -9.56 -11.30 7.31
N GLY A 235 -10.59 -11.71 6.57
CA GLY A 235 -11.91 -12.02 7.13
C GLY A 235 -12.88 -10.83 7.20
N ASP A 236 -12.52 -9.68 6.63
CA ASP A 236 -13.40 -8.52 6.44
C ASP A 236 -13.37 -8.09 4.96
N ASP A 237 -14.16 -8.81 4.14
CA ASP A 237 -14.22 -8.59 2.70
C ASP A 237 -14.77 -7.21 2.33
N ALA A 238 -15.66 -6.65 3.15
CA ALA A 238 -16.22 -5.32 2.93
C ALA A 238 -15.13 -4.25 3.06
N TRP A 239 -14.34 -4.30 4.14
CA TRP A 239 -13.21 -3.40 4.31
C TRP A 239 -12.13 -3.60 3.25
N PHE A 240 -11.78 -4.85 2.97
CA PHE A 240 -10.85 -5.19 1.91
C PHE A 240 -11.24 -4.60 0.55
N ASN A 241 -12.52 -4.74 0.17
CA ASN A 241 -13.04 -4.19 -1.07
C ASN A 241 -12.99 -2.67 -1.07
N LEU A 242 -13.36 -1.99 0.02
CA LEU A 242 -13.29 -0.53 0.08
C LEU A 242 -11.84 -0.03 -0.06
N VAL A 243 -10.86 -0.66 0.61
CA VAL A 243 -9.44 -0.28 0.48
C VAL A 243 -8.92 -0.56 -0.93
N ARG A 244 -9.21 -1.73 -1.49
CA ARG A 244 -8.85 -2.08 -2.87
C ARG A 244 -9.41 -1.09 -3.89
N TRP A 245 -10.71 -0.83 -3.81
CA TRP A 245 -11.37 0.07 -4.76
C TRP A 245 -10.96 1.52 -4.57
N THR A 246 -10.55 1.94 -3.38
CA THR A 246 -9.94 3.27 -3.17
C THR A 246 -8.64 3.45 -3.94
N LEU A 247 -7.75 2.44 -3.95
CA LEU A 247 -6.55 2.47 -4.80
C LEU A 247 -6.93 2.53 -6.29
N PHE A 248 -7.86 1.68 -6.72
CA PHE A 248 -8.33 1.67 -8.10
C PHE A 248 -9.03 2.96 -8.52
N THR A 249 -9.69 3.67 -7.60
CA THR A 249 -10.24 5.01 -7.87
C THR A 249 -9.14 5.99 -8.29
N LEU A 250 -8.00 5.98 -7.61
CA LEU A 250 -6.89 6.88 -7.95
C LEU A 250 -6.35 6.57 -9.35
N ILE A 251 -6.16 5.29 -9.67
CA ILE A 251 -5.62 4.84 -10.95
C ILE A 251 -6.62 5.12 -12.08
N ASN A 252 -7.89 4.73 -11.90
CA ASN A 252 -8.94 4.92 -12.90
C ASN A 252 -9.24 6.40 -13.16
N ALA A 253 -9.12 7.26 -12.13
CA ALA A 253 -9.26 8.71 -12.33
C ALA A 253 -8.15 9.26 -13.25
N GLU A 254 -6.91 8.79 -13.10
CA GLU A 254 -5.81 9.20 -13.98
C GLU A 254 -6.08 8.73 -15.41
N GLU A 255 -6.49 7.47 -15.58
CA GLU A 255 -6.82 6.89 -16.89
C GLU A 255 -7.97 7.64 -17.59
N LEU A 256 -8.97 8.12 -16.84
CA LEU A 256 -10.09 8.91 -17.37
C LEU A 256 -9.80 10.40 -17.52
N GLY A 257 -8.60 10.88 -17.16
CA GLY A 257 -8.28 12.31 -17.15
C GLY A 257 -9.06 13.12 -16.09
N VAL A 258 -9.60 12.45 -15.07
CA VAL A 258 -10.25 13.08 -13.93
C VAL A 258 -9.17 13.50 -12.92
N THR A 259 -9.12 14.79 -12.63
CA THR A 259 -8.11 15.41 -11.76
C THR A 259 -8.77 16.09 -10.58
N LYS A 260 -7.98 16.46 -9.57
CA LYS A 260 -8.46 17.31 -8.46
C LYS A 260 -9.12 18.60 -8.96
N ALA A 261 -8.63 19.18 -10.05
CA ALA A 261 -9.10 20.45 -10.59
C ALA A 261 -10.47 20.34 -11.30
N ASN A 262 -10.75 19.23 -11.97
CA ASN A 262 -11.95 19.11 -12.82
C ASN A 262 -13.03 18.17 -12.27
N VAL A 263 -12.76 17.37 -11.24
CA VAL A 263 -13.67 16.29 -10.80
C VAL A 263 -15.07 16.80 -10.41
N ARG A 264 -15.16 17.97 -9.77
CA ARG A 264 -16.46 18.55 -9.37
C ARG A 264 -17.29 18.97 -10.56
N GLU A 265 -16.66 19.62 -11.54
CA GLU A 265 -17.31 20.00 -12.80
C GLU A 265 -17.75 18.75 -13.57
N LEU A 266 -16.85 17.78 -13.76
CA LEU A 266 -17.16 16.54 -14.48
C LEU A 266 -18.27 15.73 -13.82
N ALA A 267 -18.37 15.76 -12.49
CA ALA A 267 -19.47 15.11 -11.79
C ALA A 267 -20.83 15.71 -12.18
N GLU A 268 -20.90 17.00 -12.49
CA GLU A 268 -22.15 17.69 -12.85
C GLU A 268 -22.44 17.65 -14.35
N THR A 269 -21.41 17.81 -15.19
CA THR A 269 -21.57 18.13 -16.61
C THR A 269 -21.23 16.98 -17.56
N SER A 270 -20.49 15.96 -17.11
CA SER A 270 -20.00 14.93 -18.02
C SER A 270 -21.15 14.11 -18.63
N ALA A 271 -21.13 14.00 -19.96
CA ALA A 271 -21.98 13.10 -20.73
C ALA A 271 -21.32 11.73 -21.00
N ASN A 272 -20.04 11.55 -20.65
CA ASN A 272 -19.34 10.28 -20.85
C ASN A 272 -19.87 9.22 -19.86
N PRO A 273 -20.48 8.11 -20.31
CA PRO A 273 -21.08 7.10 -19.45
C PRO A 273 -20.10 6.41 -18.48
N GLU A 274 -18.81 6.38 -18.82
CA GLU A 274 -17.77 5.82 -17.95
C GLU A 274 -17.44 6.78 -16.81
N ILE A 275 -17.21 8.06 -17.12
CA ILE A 275 -16.97 9.11 -16.11
C ILE A 275 -18.19 9.26 -15.20
N ARG A 276 -19.41 9.29 -15.74
CA ARG A 276 -20.63 9.41 -14.94
C ARG A 276 -20.79 8.28 -13.94
N ARG A 277 -20.54 7.05 -14.37
CA ARG A 277 -20.59 5.85 -13.52
C ARG A 277 -19.48 5.85 -12.47
N PHE A 278 -18.26 6.18 -12.88
CA PHE A 278 -17.12 6.33 -11.99
C PHE A 278 -17.38 7.37 -10.89
N LEU A 279 -17.98 8.51 -11.24
CA LEU A 279 -18.29 9.61 -10.32
C LEU A 279 -19.63 9.45 -9.58
N GLY A 280 -20.22 8.26 -9.63
CA GLY A 280 -21.41 7.91 -8.84
C GLY A 280 -22.73 8.53 -9.31
N LYS A 281 -22.81 9.01 -10.57
CA LYS A 281 -24.06 9.47 -11.18
C LYS A 281 -24.91 8.34 -11.73
N ASP A 282 -24.26 7.28 -12.22
CA ASP A 282 -24.93 6.11 -12.78
C ASP A 282 -24.58 4.86 -11.95
N GLY A 283 -25.57 4.26 -11.29
CA GLY A 283 -25.39 3.10 -10.40
C GLY A 283 -25.28 3.48 -8.91
N LYS A 284 -25.05 2.45 -8.06
CA LYS A 284 -25.01 2.57 -6.59
C LYS A 284 -23.82 1.85 -5.96
N PHE A 285 -22.66 1.94 -6.61
CA PHE A 285 -21.46 1.20 -6.18
C PHE A 285 -20.92 1.67 -4.82
N GLY A 286 -21.06 2.96 -4.51
CA GLY A 286 -20.68 3.47 -3.19
C GLY A 286 -21.49 2.82 -2.08
N GLU A 287 -22.83 2.77 -2.23
CA GLU A 287 -23.73 2.10 -1.28
C GLU A 287 -23.34 0.63 -1.06
N ALA A 288 -22.98 -0.08 -2.14
CA ALA A 288 -22.52 -1.47 -2.07
C ALA A 288 -21.16 -1.64 -1.34
N LEU A 289 -20.31 -0.63 -1.36
CA LEU A 289 -19.07 -0.54 -0.57
C LEU A 289 -19.29 0.04 0.83
N GLY A 290 -20.55 0.32 1.18
CA GLY A 290 -20.93 0.87 2.47
C GLY A 290 -20.62 2.36 2.62
N VAL A 291 -20.29 3.10 1.56
CA VAL A 291 -20.03 4.56 1.54
C VAL A 291 -21.08 5.30 0.68
N THR A 292 -20.99 6.62 0.55
CA THR A 292 -21.90 7.37 -0.33
C THR A 292 -21.50 7.21 -1.79
N ASN A 293 -22.44 7.36 -2.73
CA ASN A 293 -22.13 7.14 -4.16
C ASN A 293 -21.13 8.17 -4.74
N ASP A 294 -21.01 9.36 -4.14
CA ASP A 294 -20.04 10.39 -4.52
C ASP A 294 -18.62 10.13 -3.97
N TRP A 295 -18.33 8.96 -3.37
CA TRP A 295 -17.06 8.67 -2.70
C TRP A 295 -15.82 8.86 -3.60
N THR A 296 -15.91 8.55 -4.90
CA THR A 296 -14.81 8.79 -5.86
C THR A 296 -14.55 10.28 -6.08
N VAL A 297 -15.62 11.10 -6.17
CA VAL A 297 -15.53 12.56 -6.23
C VAL A 297 -14.82 13.09 -4.99
N ARG A 298 -15.17 12.58 -3.80
CA ARG A 298 -14.54 12.98 -2.52
C ARG A 298 -13.04 12.66 -2.50
N ILE A 299 -12.67 11.44 -2.91
CA ILE A 299 -11.27 11.01 -3.01
C ILE A 299 -10.49 11.95 -3.92
N ILE A 300 -10.93 12.12 -5.16
CA ILE A 300 -10.15 12.88 -6.15
C ILE A 300 -10.12 14.37 -5.81
N ALA A 301 -11.22 14.94 -5.29
CA ALA A 301 -11.22 16.33 -4.82
C ALA A 301 -10.27 16.54 -3.63
N ALA A 302 -10.06 15.52 -2.79
CA ALA A 302 -9.20 15.58 -1.63
C ALA A 302 -7.71 15.43 -2.02
N VAL A 303 -7.34 14.34 -2.69
CA VAL A 303 -5.92 13.95 -2.88
C VAL A 303 -5.44 13.99 -4.34
N GLY A 304 -6.35 14.16 -5.30
CA GLY A 304 -6.10 14.00 -6.72
C GLY A 304 -6.10 12.54 -7.18
N ASN A 305 -5.82 12.32 -8.45
CA ASN A 305 -5.64 10.98 -9.01
C ASN A 305 -4.24 10.39 -8.72
N TYR A 306 -4.00 9.17 -9.20
CA TYR A 306 -2.73 8.46 -9.00
C TYR A 306 -1.53 9.26 -9.50
N GLY A 307 -1.60 9.78 -10.73
CA GLY A 307 -0.54 10.60 -11.33
C GLY A 307 -0.26 11.89 -10.55
N GLU A 308 -1.30 12.59 -10.08
CA GLU A 308 -1.16 13.80 -9.24
C GLU A 308 -0.48 13.48 -7.90
N SER A 309 -0.86 12.36 -7.26
CA SER A 309 -0.20 11.88 -6.04
C SER A 309 1.25 11.48 -6.30
N PHE A 310 1.51 10.75 -7.38
CA PHE A 310 2.85 10.34 -7.76
C PHE A 310 3.74 11.56 -8.01
N GLU A 311 3.32 12.51 -8.84
CA GLU A 311 4.15 13.67 -9.21
C GLU A 311 4.49 14.57 -8.02
N ARG A 312 3.51 14.80 -7.13
CA ARG A 312 3.71 15.59 -5.91
C ARG A 312 4.72 14.96 -4.95
N ASN A 313 4.68 13.63 -4.80
CA ASN A 313 5.40 12.94 -3.73
C ASN A 313 6.71 12.27 -4.20
N LEU A 314 6.72 11.72 -5.41
CA LEU A 314 7.78 10.87 -5.95
C LEU A 314 8.34 11.36 -7.29
N GLY A 315 7.50 11.98 -8.12
CA GLY A 315 7.82 12.32 -9.51
C GLY A 315 8.72 13.53 -9.67
N ARG A 316 8.72 14.10 -10.88
CA ARG A 316 9.63 15.18 -11.29
C ARG A 316 9.39 16.47 -10.52
N SER A 317 8.20 16.67 -9.98
CA SER A 317 7.86 17.85 -9.16
C SER A 317 8.33 17.72 -7.71
N SER A 318 8.64 16.51 -7.26
CA SER A 318 9.12 16.25 -5.89
C SER A 318 10.65 16.31 -5.78
N PRO A 319 11.24 16.32 -4.57
CA PRO A 319 12.67 16.11 -4.37
C PRO A 319 13.19 14.74 -4.83
N MET A 320 12.31 13.72 -4.90
CA MET A 320 12.66 12.35 -5.27
C MET A 320 13.02 12.19 -6.75
N LYS A 321 12.41 12.99 -7.63
CA LYS A 321 12.66 13.02 -9.08
C LYS A 321 12.57 11.64 -9.76
N LEU A 322 11.76 10.73 -9.22
CA LEU A 322 11.59 9.40 -9.78
C LEU A 322 10.80 9.47 -11.09
N GLN A 323 11.13 8.58 -12.01
CA GLN A 323 10.32 8.35 -13.19
C GLN A 323 9.21 7.34 -12.86
N ARG A 324 8.10 7.40 -13.60
CA ARG A 324 6.99 6.45 -13.43
C ARG A 324 7.45 5.00 -13.63
N GLY A 325 8.16 4.71 -14.72
CA GLY A 325 8.64 3.36 -15.02
C GLY A 325 7.50 2.33 -14.95
N PRO A 326 7.64 1.22 -14.21
CA PRO A 326 6.55 0.25 -14.02
C PRO A 326 5.27 0.84 -13.39
N ASN A 327 5.36 1.99 -12.74
CA ASN A 327 4.23 2.69 -12.12
C ASN A 327 3.49 3.63 -13.08
N ALA A 328 3.84 3.67 -14.36
CA ALA A 328 3.02 4.30 -15.38
C ALA A 328 1.68 3.54 -15.54
N LEU A 329 0.69 4.20 -16.13
CA LEU A 329 -0.56 3.53 -16.51
C LEU A 329 -0.27 2.39 -17.49
N TRP A 330 -1.12 1.36 -17.48
CA TRP A 330 -1.03 0.24 -18.41
C TRP A 330 -1.11 0.68 -19.88
N THR A 331 -1.88 1.74 -20.16
CA THR A 331 -1.98 2.38 -21.49
C THR A 331 -0.72 3.13 -21.90
N GLU A 332 0.17 3.41 -20.96
CA GLU A 332 1.46 4.10 -21.15
C GLU A 332 2.66 3.16 -20.99
N GLY A 333 2.43 1.84 -21.07
CA GLY A 333 3.46 0.81 -20.99
C GLY A 333 3.90 0.44 -19.57
N GLY A 334 3.20 0.93 -18.54
CA GLY A 334 3.41 0.54 -17.16
C GLY A 334 2.53 -0.63 -16.72
N LEU A 335 2.43 -0.83 -15.40
CA LEU A 335 1.70 -1.94 -14.77
C LEU A 335 0.50 -1.48 -13.94
N GLN A 336 0.30 -0.17 -13.78
CA GLN A 336 -0.86 0.33 -13.04
C GLN A 336 -2.13 0.15 -13.87
N TYR A 337 -2.95 -0.82 -13.45
CA TYR A 337 -4.18 -1.22 -14.12
C TYR A 337 -5.31 -1.22 -13.11
N SER A 338 -6.32 -0.38 -13.33
CA SER A 338 -7.56 -0.45 -12.57
C SER A 338 -8.53 -1.43 -13.22
N PRO A 339 -9.12 -2.38 -12.49
CA PRO A 339 -10.35 -3.04 -12.91
C PRO A 339 -11.45 -2.01 -13.20
N PRO A 340 -12.38 -2.31 -14.13
CA PRO A 340 -13.41 -1.36 -14.52
C PRO A 340 -14.47 -1.17 -13.43
N PHE A 341 -14.96 0.06 -13.30
CA PHE A 341 -16.10 0.41 -12.45
C PHE A 341 -17.41 0.10 -13.21
N ARG A 342 -17.91 -1.14 -13.13
CA ARG A 342 -19.02 -1.66 -13.98
C ARG A 342 -20.10 -2.37 -13.19
#